data_AF-L2FFR6-F1
#
_entry.id   AF-L2FFR6-F1
#
_cell.length_a   1.000
_cell.length_b   1.000
_cell.length_c   1.000
_cell.angle_alpha   90.00
_cell.angle_beta   90.00
_cell.angle_gamma   90.00
#
_symmetry.space_group_name_H-M   'P 1'
#
loop_
_entity.id
_entity.type
_entity.pdbx_description
1 polymer ?
#
loop_
_entity_poly.entity_id
_entity_poly.type
_entity_poly.pdbx_seq_one_letter_code
_entity_poly.pdbx_strand_id
1 'polypeptide(L)'
;MSTPYAWSPNIVDIQMLRVGQLVIIVAPGEATTMSGRRWKAAVKQAATSIVDNDPIVVLGGPANTYAHYIATPEEYAIQRYEGASTLFGKSTLPAYINLTPSASYSRGAVVNATFQAANPRNNLRLEGTYAAVEQLQNGVWTQVRNDEDWFLVYTWTRTNWLLGYSEVTISWETAGDGAAAGTYRIKYYGDSKPLIGSITAFEGTSNNFTLV
;
A
#
# COMPACT_ATOMS: atom_id res chain seq x y z
N MET A 1 0.34 -5.68 -24.61
CA MET A 1 -0.04 -7.05 -25.01
C MET A 1 -0.57 -7.76 -23.77
N SER A 2 -1.78 -8.31 -23.83
CA SER A 2 -2.48 -8.89 -22.67
C SER A 2 -2.94 -10.34 -22.93
N THR A 3 -2.43 -10.97 -24.00
CA THR A 3 -2.83 -12.32 -24.41
C THR A 3 -1.61 -13.24 -24.35
N PRO A 4 -1.67 -14.40 -23.68
CA PRO A 4 -2.80 -14.94 -22.91
C PRO A 4 -3.02 -14.28 -21.54
N TYR A 5 -2.03 -13.53 -21.03
CA TYR A 5 -2.11 -12.70 -19.81
C TYR A 5 -1.32 -11.40 -20.03
N ALA A 6 -1.37 -10.46 -19.08
CA ALA A 6 -0.45 -9.33 -19.07
C ALA A 6 1.00 -9.81 -18.98
N TRP A 7 1.87 -9.29 -19.83
CA TRP A 7 3.29 -9.70 -19.89
C TRP A 7 4.18 -8.95 -18.90
N SER A 8 3.59 -7.99 -18.18
CA SER A 8 4.22 -7.23 -17.10
C SER A 8 3.27 -7.16 -15.90
N PRO A 9 3.77 -6.96 -14.67
CA PRO A 9 2.90 -6.77 -13.53
C PRO A 9 2.02 -5.53 -13.73
N ASN A 10 0.74 -5.67 -13.39
CA ASN A 10 -0.24 -4.59 -13.30
C ASN A 10 -0.59 -4.24 -11.84
N ILE A 11 0.02 -4.95 -10.90
CA ILE A 11 -0.09 -4.83 -9.44
C ILE A 11 1.33 -4.90 -8.90
N VAL A 12 1.68 -4.00 -7.99
CA VAL A 12 3.01 -3.92 -7.39
C VAL A 12 2.91 -3.65 -5.90
N ASP A 13 3.74 -4.32 -5.11
CA ASP A 13 3.80 -4.12 -3.67
C ASP A 13 4.54 -2.83 -3.32
N ILE A 14 3.97 -2.03 -2.42
CA ILE A 14 4.66 -0.90 -1.79
C ILE A 14 4.84 -1.21 -0.32
N GLN A 15 6.09 -1.39 0.10
CA GLN A 15 6.42 -1.78 1.47
C GLN A 15 7.59 -0.97 2.01
N MET A 16 7.51 -0.67 3.31
CA MET A 16 8.62 -0.17 4.10
C MET A 16 8.79 -0.99 5.36
N LEU A 17 10.05 -1.17 5.78
CA LEU A 17 10.41 -1.75 7.07
C LEU A 17 11.15 -0.71 7.90
N ARG A 18 11.02 -0.78 9.23
CA ARG A 18 11.75 0.09 10.16
C ARG A 18 12.38 -0.73 11.27
N VAL A 19 13.64 -0.44 11.58
CA VAL A 19 14.37 -0.96 12.75
C VAL A 19 15.11 0.20 13.42
N GLY A 20 14.57 0.71 14.53
CA GLY A 20 15.12 1.90 15.18
C GLY A 20 15.10 3.11 14.25
N GLN A 21 16.28 3.67 13.94
CA GLN A 21 16.46 4.78 13.00
C GLN A 21 16.68 4.35 11.53
N LEU A 22 16.78 3.05 11.26
CA LEU A 22 16.89 2.50 9.91
C LEU A 22 15.50 2.37 9.28
N VAL A 23 15.30 2.98 8.12
CA VAL A 23 14.10 2.86 7.28
C VAL A 23 14.49 2.22 5.96
N ILE A 24 13.81 1.15 5.58
CA ILE A 24 14.10 0.34 4.40
C ILE A 24 12.94 0.48 3.42
N ILE A 25 13.19 1.11 2.28
CA ILE A 25 12.28 1.11 1.14
C ILE A 25 12.43 -0.22 0.42
N VAL A 26 11.35 -0.97 0.28
CA VAL A 26 11.30 -2.25 -0.46
C VAL A 26 10.77 -1.93 -1.86
N ALA A 27 11.68 -1.76 -2.81
CA ALA A 27 11.34 -1.32 -4.16
C ALA A 27 10.96 -2.52 -5.05
N PRO A 28 9.79 -2.51 -5.72
CA PRO A 28 9.36 -3.58 -6.61
C PRO A 28 9.97 -3.47 -8.02
N GLY A 29 11.20 -2.96 -8.13
CA GLY A 29 11.85 -2.68 -9.40
C GLY A 29 13.26 -2.12 -9.23
N GLU A 30 13.90 -1.83 -10.36
CA GLU A 30 15.26 -1.33 -10.46
C GLU A 30 15.27 0.20 -10.53
N ALA A 31 15.40 0.84 -9.36
CA ALA A 31 15.55 2.30 -9.31
C ALA A 31 16.90 2.75 -9.87
N THR A 32 16.89 3.70 -10.81
CA THR A 32 18.11 4.38 -11.25
C THR A 32 18.76 5.14 -10.08
N THR A 33 20.01 5.55 -10.24
CA THR A 33 20.74 6.29 -9.20
C THR A 33 19.98 7.53 -8.73
N MET A 34 19.43 8.34 -9.66
CA MET A 34 18.71 9.55 -9.28
C MET A 34 17.30 9.26 -8.76
N SER A 35 16.61 8.25 -9.29
CA SER A 35 15.36 7.77 -8.72
C SER A 35 15.53 7.35 -7.26
N GLY A 36 16.54 6.53 -6.97
CA GLY A 36 16.81 6.08 -5.61
C GLY A 36 17.21 7.23 -4.68
N ARG A 37 17.98 8.22 -5.15
CA ARG A 37 18.31 9.42 -4.36
C ARG A 37 17.06 10.24 -4.01
N ARG A 38 16.21 10.52 -5.00
CA ARG A 38 14.96 11.31 -4.81
C ARG A 38 14.00 10.58 -3.87
N TRP A 39 13.84 9.28 -4.05
CA TRP A 39 12.96 8.47 -3.22
C TRP A 39 13.45 8.39 -1.78
N LYS A 40 14.74 8.12 -1.55
CA LYS A 40 15.34 8.14 -0.20
C LYS A 40 15.23 9.52 0.45
N ALA A 41 15.41 10.61 -0.30
CA ALA A 41 15.30 11.96 0.24
C ALA A 41 13.86 12.27 0.70
N ALA A 42 12.87 11.92 -0.11
CA ALA A 42 11.46 12.08 0.24
C ALA A 42 11.09 11.27 1.50
N VAL A 43 11.50 10.00 1.56
CA VAL A 43 11.27 9.15 2.74
C VAL A 43 12.03 9.65 3.96
N LYS A 44 13.28 10.14 3.80
CA LYS A 44 14.06 10.70 4.90
C LYS A 44 13.38 11.92 5.50
N GLN A 45 12.87 12.81 4.66
CA GLN A 45 12.10 13.98 5.10
C GLN A 45 10.82 13.57 5.82
N ALA A 46 10.09 12.58 5.31
CA ALA A 46 8.88 12.09 5.97
C ALA A 46 9.16 11.35 7.29
N ALA A 47 10.30 10.66 7.39
CA ALA A 47 10.65 9.83 8.54
C ALA A 47 11.08 10.64 9.78
N THR A 48 11.35 11.95 9.67
CA THR A 48 11.72 12.78 10.83
C THR A 48 10.60 12.92 11.85
N SER A 49 9.35 12.63 11.47
CA SER A 49 8.19 12.67 12.38
C SER A 49 8.00 11.38 13.19
N ILE A 50 8.70 10.29 12.82
CA ILE A 50 8.51 8.96 13.44
C ILE A 50 9.79 8.39 14.05
N VAL A 51 10.95 9.01 13.79
CA VAL A 51 12.25 8.59 14.30
C VAL A 51 12.85 9.71 15.15
N ASP A 52 13.27 9.41 16.38
CA ASP A 52 13.84 10.39 17.31
C ASP A 52 15.25 10.88 16.90
N ASN A 53 15.98 10.06 16.15
CA ASN A 53 17.32 10.34 15.62
C ASN A 53 17.26 10.60 14.11
N ASP A 54 18.38 11.08 13.53
CA ASP A 54 18.49 11.26 12.08
C ASP A 54 18.16 9.94 11.33
N PRO A 55 17.12 9.92 10.45
CA PRO A 55 16.73 8.71 9.74
C PRO A 55 17.81 8.23 8.78
N ILE A 56 18.13 6.94 8.86
CA ILE A 56 19.00 6.23 7.92
C ILE A 56 18.08 5.54 6.92
N VAL A 57 17.96 6.09 5.72
CA VAL A 57 17.09 5.51 4.68
C VAL A 57 17.93 4.71 3.70
N VAL A 58 17.59 3.43 3.55
CA VAL A 58 18.12 2.55 2.52
C VAL A 58 17.01 2.18 1.54
N LEU A 59 17.39 1.94 0.29
CA LEU A 59 16.49 1.42 -0.74
C LEU A 59 17.04 0.07 -1.16
N GLY A 60 16.23 -0.97 -0.94
CA GLY A 60 16.53 -2.35 -1.33
C GLY A 60 15.53 -2.81 -2.39
N GLY A 61 16.03 -3.41 -3.46
CA GLY A 61 15.23 -3.96 -4.53
C GLY A 61 16.09 -4.62 -5.60
N PRO A 62 15.48 -5.34 -6.55
CA PRO A 62 14.04 -5.59 -6.65
C PRO A 62 13.55 -6.60 -5.59
N ALA A 63 12.40 -6.33 -4.97
CA ALA A 63 11.82 -7.16 -3.92
C ALA A 63 10.28 -7.23 -4.02
N ASN A 64 9.69 -8.32 -3.53
CA ASN A 64 8.26 -8.68 -3.63
C ASN A 64 7.79 -8.94 -5.07
N THR A 65 7.68 -7.88 -5.87
CA THR A 65 7.28 -7.92 -7.29
C THR A 65 8.41 -7.33 -8.14
N TYR A 66 8.63 -7.86 -9.36
CA TYR A 66 9.59 -7.29 -10.31
C TYR A 66 8.87 -6.53 -11.42
N ALA A 67 8.92 -5.20 -11.37
CA ALA A 67 8.27 -4.28 -12.31
C ALA A 67 9.26 -3.47 -13.18
N HIS A 68 10.40 -4.08 -13.51
CA HIS A 68 11.47 -3.47 -14.32
C HIS A 68 12.00 -2.16 -13.73
N TYR A 69 12.35 -1.20 -14.57
CA TYR A 69 13.11 -0.01 -14.19
C TYR A 69 12.21 1.11 -13.66
N ILE A 70 12.79 1.91 -12.78
CA ILE A 70 12.18 3.11 -12.23
C ILE A 70 13.13 4.28 -12.55
N ALA A 71 12.93 4.91 -13.70
CA ALA A 71 13.68 6.10 -14.12
C ALA A 71 13.03 7.40 -13.63
N THR A 72 13.83 8.44 -13.46
CA THR A 72 13.32 9.80 -13.23
C THR A 72 12.56 10.30 -14.48
N PRO A 73 11.65 11.28 -14.35
CA PRO A 73 10.99 11.89 -15.52
C PRO A 73 11.95 12.41 -16.59
N GLU A 74 13.13 12.89 -16.16
CA GLU A 74 14.20 13.41 -17.02
C GLU A 74 14.95 12.29 -17.73
N GLU A 75 15.34 11.22 -17.02
CA GLU A 75 15.96 10.02 -17.61
C GLU A 75 14.99 9.31 -18.56
N TYR A 76 13.71 9.23 -18.19
CA TYR A 76 12.64 8.67 -19.01
C TYR A 76 12.52 9.40 -20.35
N ALA A 77 12.62 10.74 -20.35
CA ALA A 77 12.48 11.53 -21.57
C ALA A 77 13.56 11.23 -22.63
N ILE A 78 14.72 10.70 -22.23
CA ILE A 78 15.80 10.33 -23.14
C ILE A 78 15.57 8.95 -23.78
N GLN A 79 14.73 8.10 -23.18
CA GLN A 79 14.38 6.77 -23.70
C GLN A 79 15.60 5.86 -23.97
N ARG A 80 16.60 5.88 -23.06
CA ARG A 80 17.59 4.79 -22.95
C ARG A 80 16.94 3.51 -22.42
N TYR A 81 17.72 2.44 -22.24
CA TYR A 81 17.21 1.14 -21.78
C TYR A 81 16.32 1.24 -20.53
N GLU A 82 16.76 1.99 -19.52
CA GLU A 82 16.06 2.17 -18.24
C GLU A 82 14.78 3.00 -18.41
N GLY A 83 14.84 4.04 -19.26
CA GLY A 83 13.69 4.89 -19.58
C GLY A 83 12.62 4.14 -20.39
N ALA A 84 13.03 3.33 -21.37
CA ALA A 84 12.14 2.48 -22.15
C ALA A 84 11.56 1.32 -21.33
N SER A 85 12.30 0.85 -20.32
CA SER A 85 11.86 -0.22 -19.40
C SER A 85 11.13 0.30 -18.15
N THR A 86 10.81 1.60 -18.11
CA THR A 86 9.95 2.20 -17.07
C THR A 86 8.49 2.05 -17.48
N LEU A 87 7.90 0.92 -17.09
CA LEU A 87 6.68 0.39 -17.70
C LEU A 87 5.44 1.27 -17.53
N PHE A 88 5.30 1.96 -16.40
CA PHE A 88 4.12 2.77 -16.07
C PHE A 88 4.24 4.23 -16.55
N GLY A 89 5.23 4.51 -17.40
CA GLY A 89 5.42 5.80 -18.06
C GLY A 89 6.22 6.82 -17.24
N LYS A 90 6.28 8.06 -17.75
CA LYS A 90 7.11 9.15 -17.19
C LYS A 90 6.88 9.43 -15.70
N SER A 91 5.66 9.16 -15.22
CA SER A 91 5.26 9.42 -13.83
C SER A 91 5.50 8.23 -12.88
N THR A 92 6.18 7.17 -13.32
CA THR A 92 6.44 5.98 -12.48
C THR A 92 7.16 6.33 -11.18
N LEU A 93 8.29 7.04 -11.22
CA LEU A 93 9.00 7.46 -9.99
C LEU A 93 8.13 8.37 -9.10
N PRO A 94 7.50 9.45 -9.61
CA PRO A 94 6.57 10.25 -8.82
C PRO A 94 5.48 9.43 -8.13
N ALA A 95 4.88 8.46 -8.84
CA ALA A 95 3.87 7.58 -8.28
C ALA A 95 4.43 6.71 -7.15
N TYR A 96 5.61 6.11 -7.33
CA TYR A 96 6.27 5.32 -6.28
C TYR A 96 6.61 6.14 -5.03
N ILE A 97 7.13 7.36 -5.20
CA ILE A 97 7.40 8.26 -4.08
C ILE A 97 6.10 8.59 -3.33
N ASN A 98 5.03 8.89 -4.05
CA ASN A 98 3.73 9.25 -3.48
C ASN A 98 3.03 8.06 -2.79
N LEU A 99 3.11 6.87 -3.37
CA LEU A 99 2.47 5.66 -2.86
C LEU A 99 3.25 5.01 -1.73
N THR A 100 4.53 5.36 -1.55
CA THR A 100 5.30 4.93 -0.38
C THR A 100 4.64 5.54 0.84
N PRO A 101 3.94 4.74 1.68
CA PRO A 101 3.01 5.26 2.65
C PRO A 101 3.74 6.23 3.57
N SER A 102 3.22 7.45 3.64
CA SER A 102 3.63 8.39 4.66
C SER A 102 3.18 7.81 6.01
N ALA A 103 4.10 7.70 6.96
CA ALA A 103 3.75 7.25 8.31
C ALA A 103 2.90 8.28 9.09
N SER A 104 2.65 9.44 8.46
CA SER A 104 1.84 10.53 8.96
C SER A 104 1.02 11.10 7.82
N TYR A 105 -0.28 11.30 8.03
CA TYR A 105 -1.21 11.94 7.13
C TYR A 105 -1.74 13.20 7.81
N SER A 106 -1.81 14.31 7.08
CA SER A 106 -2.58 15.46 7.57
C SER A 106 -4.05 15.07 7.65
N ARG A 107 -4.74 15.49 8.72
CA ARG A 107 -6.20 15.39 8.77
C ARG A 107 -6.81 15.99 7.50
N GLY A 108 -7.71 15.25 6.86
CA GLY A 108 -8.27 15.58 5.55
C GLY A 108 -7.66 14.80 4.37
N ALA A 109 -6.58 14.05 4.58
CA ALA A 109 -6.05 13.15 3.56
C ALA A 109 -6.89 11.87 3.42
N VAL A 110 -6.80 11.23 2.26
CA VAL A 110 -7.34 9.89 2.03
C VAL A 110 -6.25 8.87 2.34
N VAL A 111 -6.55 7.90 3.21
CA VAL A 111 -5.62 6.83 3.59
C VAL A 111 -6.04 5.54 2.91
N ASN A 112 -5.13 4.93 2.14
CA ASN A 112 -5.39 3.68 1.42
C ASN A 112 -4.55 2.53 1.97
N ALA A 113 -5.16 1.35 2.10
CA ALA A 113 -4.46 0.09 2.31
C ALA A 113 -4.98 -0.98 1.35
N THR A 114 -4.07 -1.67 0.68
CA THR A 114 -4.40 -2.75 -0.28
C THR A 114 -3.92 -4.09 0.26
N PHE A 115 -4.76 -5.11 0.13
CA PHE A 115 -4.50 -6.47 0.60
C PHE A 115 -4.78 -7.48 -0.51
N GLN A 116 -4.02 -8.57 -0.54
CA GLN A 116 -4.43 -9.79 -1.23
C GLN A 116 -5.76 -10.26 -0.64
N ALA A 117 -6.76 -10.45 -1.49
CA ALA A 117 -8.13 -10.71 -1.09
C ALA A 117 -8.67 -12.02 -1.66
N ALA A 118 -9.77 -12.47 -1.06
CA ALA A 118 -10.62 -13.52 -1.57
C ALA A 118 -11.93 -12.91 -2.09
N ASN A 119 -12.74 -13.69 -2.82
CA ASN A 119 -14.03 -13.23 -3.31
C ASN A 119 -14.99 -12.95 -2.13
N PRO A 120 -15.56 -11.75 -1.98
CA PRO A 120 -16.48 -11.44 -0.88
C PRO A 120 -17.73 -12.32 -0.88
N ARG A 121 -18.08 -12.94 -2.02
CA ARG A 121 -19.20 -13.90 -2.09
C ARG A 121 -18.96 -15.19 -1.30
N ASN A 122 -17.74 -15.45 -0.82
CA ASN A 122 -17.47 -16.61 0.01
C ASN A 122 -18.17 -16.53 1.38
N ASN A 123 -18.34 -15.32 1.91
CA ASN A 123 -19.08 -15.07 3.15
C ASN A 123 -19.56 -13.63 3.12
N LEU A 124 -20.87 -13.42 3.21
CA LEU A 124 -21.46 -12.07 3.18
C LEU A 124 -21.11 -11.24 4.42
N ARG A 125 -20.63 -11.89 5.50
CA ARG A 125 -20.29 -11.28 6.79
C ARG A 125 -21.43 -10.41 7.34
N LEU A 126 -22.67 -10.90 7.25
CA LEU A 126 -23.85 -10.22 7.81
C LEU A 126 -23.64 -9.97 9.30
N GLU A 127 -23.96 -8.76 9.76
CA GLU A 127 -23.71 -8.26 11.13
C GLU A 127 -22.22 -8.24 11.54
N GLY A 128 -21.30 -8.44 10.59
CA GLY A 128 -19.87 -8.30 10.76
C GLY A 128 -19.32 -7.13 9.92
N THR A 129 -18.04 -7.19 9.59
CA THR A 129 -17.41 -6.20 8.72
C THR A 129 -16.31 -6.81 7.86
N TYR A 130 -16.09 -6.27 6.67
CA TYR A 130 -14.93 -6.55 5.81
C TYR A 130 -13.75 -5.63 6.08
N ALA A 131 -14.01 -4.41 6.59
CA ALA A 131 -13.00 -3.38 6.74
C ALA A 131 -13.22 -2.61 8.04
N ALA A 132 -12.16 -2.41 8.81
CA ALA A 132 -12.22 -1.58 10.01
C ALA A 132 -11.02 -0.62 10.09
N VAL A 133 -11.26 0.54 10.68
CA VAL A 133 -10.18 1.42 11.16
C VAL A 133 -10.10 1.25 12.67
N GLU A 134 -8.92 0.93 13.17
CA GLU A 134 -8.65 0.86 14.60
C GLU A 134 -7.74 2.02 15.00
N GLN A 135 -8.03 2.63 16.13
CA GLN A 135 -7.18 3.64 16.76
C GLN A 135 -6.49 3.05 17.99
N LEU A 136 -5.23 3.40 18.18
CA LEU A 136 -4.50 3.07 19.40
C LEU A 136 -4.87 4.06 20.51
N GLN A 137 -5.62 3.59 21.52
CA GLN A 137 -6.06 4.36 22.67
C GLN A 137 -5.57 3.68 23.95
N ASN A 138 -4.79 4.38 24.78
CA ASN A 138 -4.24 3.85 26.03
C ASN A 138 -3.52 2.49 25.88
N GLY A 139 -2.82 2.29 24.75
CA GLY A 139 -2.12 1.04 24.44
C GLY A 139 -3.00 -0.10 23.92
N VAL A 140 -4.31 0.13 23.75
CA VAL A 140 -5.28 -0.84 23.23
C VAL A 140 -5.78 -0.38 21.87
N TRP A 141 -5.88 -1.31 20.91
CA TRP A 141 -6.51 -1.05 19.62
C TRP A 141 -8.02 -1.13 19.76
N THR A 142 -8.70 -0.05 19.41
CA THR A 142 -10.16 0.04 19.43
C THR A 142 -10.66 0.34 18.04
N GLN A 143 -11.61 -0.46 17.55
CA GLN A 143 -12.30 -0.17 16.30
C GLN A 143 -13.06 1.15 16.44
N VAL A 144 -12.70 2.11 15.60
CA VAL A 144 -13.34 3.43 15.53
C VAL A 144 -14.20 3.60 14.29
N ARG A 145 -14.01 2.75 13.27
CA ARG A 145 -14.81 2.69 12.04
C ARG A 145 -14.96 1.27 11.53
N ASN A 146 -16.06 1.01 10.82
CA ASN A 146 -16.29 -0.20 10.03
C ASN A 146 -16.80 0.17 8.63
N ASP A 147 -17.11 -0.84 7.81
CA ASP A 147 -17.64 -0.68 6.45
C ASP A 147 -19.11 -0.21 6.38
N GLU A 148 -19.75 0.09 7.51
CA GLU A 148 -21.03 0.83 7.55
C GLU A 148 -20.80 2.35 7.48
N ASP A 149 -19.58 2.81 7.78
CA ASP A 149 -19.22 4.23 7.74
C ASP A 149 -19.09 4.74 6.30
N TRP A 150 -19.77 5.86 6.01
CA TRP A 150 -19.74 6.53 4.70
C TRP A 150 -18.34 6.88 4.19
N PHE A 151 -17.38 7.07 5.10
CA PHE A 151 -16.03 7.49 4.79
C PHE A 151 -15.02 6.33 4.70
N LEU A 152 -15.48 5.09 4.88
CA LEU A 152 -14.64 3.89 4.74
C LEU A 152 -15.11 3.06 3.55
N VAL A 153 -14.37 3.15 2.45
CA VAL A 153 -14.74 2.51 1.18
C VAL A 153 -13.98 1.20 1.01
N TYR A 154 -14.73 0.09 0.97
CA TYR A 154 -14.24 -1.23 0.58
C TYR A 154 -14.37 -1.43 -0.93
N THR A 155 -13.26 -1.60 -1.65
CA THR A 155 -13.27 -1.86 -3.10
C THR A 155 -12.57 -3.18 -3.41
N TRP A 156 -13.35 -4.20 -3.82
CA TRP A 156 -12.83 -5.48 -4.26
C TRP A 156 -12.60 -5.51 -5.78
N THR A 157 -11.43 -5.99 -6.20
CA THR A 157 -11.08 -6.12 -7.62
C THR A 157 -10.59 -7.54 -7.92
N ARG A 158 -11.15 -8.16 -8.95
CA ARG A 158 -10.60 -9.40 -9.51
C ARG A 158 -9.35 -9.07 -10.31
N THR A 159 -8.21 -9.63 -9.92
CA THR A 159 -6.91 -9.32 -10.55
C THR A 159 -6.46 -10.41 -11.51
N ASN A 160 -6.86 -11.66 -11.24
CA ASN A 160 -6.66 -12.77 -12.17
C ASN A 160 -7.89 -13.68 -12.17
N TRP A 161 -8.61 -13.71 -13.30
CA TRP A 161 -9.78 -14.57 -13.47
C TRP A 161 -9.44 -16.06 -13.38
N LEU A 162 -8.34 -16.48 -14.02
CA LEU A 162 -8.02 -17.89 -14.18
C LEU A 162 -7.48 -18.52 -12.90
N LEU A 163 -6.62 -17.79 -12.18
CA LEU A 163 -6.01 -18.24 -10.92
C LEU A 163 -6.86 -17.86 -9.70
N GLY A 164 -7.94 -17.10 -9.89
CA GLY A 164 -8.82 -16.67 -8.81
C GLY A 164 -8.21 -15.63 -7.87
N TYR A 165 -7.12 -14.96 -8.25
CA TYR A 165 -6.53 -13.89 -7.45
C TYR A 165 -7.39 -12.64 -7.46
N SER A 166 -7.42 -11.95 -6.33
CA SER A 166 -8.15 -10.70 -6.15
C SER A 166 -7.47 -9.84 -5.11
N GLU A 167 -7.78 -8.55 -5.13
CA GLU A 167 -7.32 -7.60 -4.14
C GLU A 167 -8.50 -6.83 -3.57
N VAL A 168 -8.29 -6.27 -2.39
CA VAL A 168 -9.16 -5.27 -1.80
C VAL A 168 -8.34 -4.02 -1.53
N THR A 169 -8.87 -2.87 -1.93
CA THR A 169 -8.38 -1.57 -1.45
C THR A 169 -9.41 -1.01 -0.47
N ILE A 170 -8.96 -0.71 0.75
CA ILE A 170 -9.73 -0.02 1.78
C ILE A 170 -9.26 1.43 1.79
N SER A 171 -10.17 2.35 1.50
CA SER A 171 -9.89 3.79 1.43
C SER A 171 -10.64 4.51 2.55
N TRP A 172 -9.94 5.26 3.40
CA TRP A 172 -10.52 6.06 4.47
C TRP A 172 -10.39 7.55 4.17
N GLU A 173 -11.54 8.21 4.02
CA GLU A 173 -11.65 9.65 3.76
C GLU A 173 -11.72 10.46 5.07
N THR A 174 -10.56 10.82 5.62
CA THR A 174 -10.48 11.47 6.96
C THR A 174 -11.03 12.90 7.03
N ALA A 175 -11.39 13.50 5.89
CA ALA A 175 -11.87 14.88 5.81
C ALA A 175 -13.29 15.07 6.32
N GLY A 176 -14.16 14.08 6.11
CA GLY A 176 -15.59 14.21 6.34
C GLY A 176 -16.07 13.66 7.68
N ASP A 177 -15.22 12.94 8.42
CA ASP A 177 -15.64 12.13 9.57
C ASP A 177 -15.15 12.65 10.93
N GLY A 178 -14.47 13.79 10.95
CA GLY A 178 -13.95 14.40 12.18
C GLY A 178 -12.84 13.61 12.85
N ALA A 179 -12.06 12.82 12.09
CA ALA A 179 -10.96 12.03 12.62
C ALA A 179 -10.00 12.86 13.50
N ALA A 180 -9.79 12.41 14.74
CA ALA A 180 -8.86 13.03 15.67
C ALA A 180 -7.40 12.75 15.27
N ALA A 181 -6.49 13.56 15.81
CA ALA A 181 -5.08 13.21 15.74
C ALA A 181 -4.81 11.94 16.57
N GLY A 182 -3.94 11.06 16.08
CA GLY A 182 -3.64 9.80 16.75
C GLY A 182 -3.05 8.75 15.84
N THR A 183 -2.78 7.57 16.38
CA THR A 183 -2.24 6.43 15.63
C THR A 183 -3.36 5.47 15.26
N TYR A 184 -3.39 5.08 14.00
CA TYR A 184 -4.43 4.26 13.40
C TYR A 184 -3.81 3.08 12.62
N ARG A 185 -4.62 2.06 12.36
CA ARG A 185 -4.34 0.98 11.40
C ARG A 185 -5.63 0.53 10.72
N ILE A 186 -5.49 -0.04 9.53
CA ILE A 186 -6.61 -0.61 8.76
C ILE A 186 -6.59 -2.13 8.93
N LYS A 187 -7.77 -2.70 9.21
CA LYS A 187 -8.03 -4.12 9.26
C LYS A 187 -8.86 -4.53 8.05
N TYR A 188 -8.48 -5.65 7.45
CA TYR A 188 -9.27 -6.35 6.43
C TYR A 188 -9.66 -7.71 6.97
N TYR A 189 -10.93 -8.09 6.82
CA TYR A 189 -11.41 -9.42 7.17
C TYR A 189 -11.93 -10.12 5.91
N GLY A 190 -11.37 -11.28 5.61
CA GLY A 190 -11.66 -12.02 4.40
C GLY A 190 -11.96 -13.49 4.66
N ASP A 191 -12.61 -14.12 3.68
CA ASP A 191 -12.98 -15.53 3.72
C ASP A 191 -12.50 -16.20 2.43
N SER A 192 -11.47 -17.04 2.53
CA SER A 192 -10.84 -17.71 1.38
C SER A 192 -11.46 -19.08 1.13
N LYS A 193 -11.61 -19.45 -0.15
CA LYS A 193 -12.12 -20.76 -0.55
C LYS A 193 -11.04 -21.49 -1.36
N PRO A 194 -10.50 -22.61 -0.87
CA PRO A 194 -9.58 -23.45 -1.64
C PRO A 194 -10.34 -24.20 -2.76
N LEU A 195 -9.61 -24.75 -3.72
CA LEU A 195 -10.19 -25.54 -4.83
C LEU A 195 -10.94 -26.78 -4.32
N ILE A 196 -10.42 -27.38 -3.23
CA ILE A 196 -11.01 -28.50 -2.50
C ILE A 196 -10.92 -28.17 -1.02
N GLY A 197 -12.04 -28.25 -0.29
CA GLY A 197 -12.10 -27.98 1.16
C GLY A 197 -13.15 -26.93 1.55
N SER A 198 -13.07 -26.47 2.79
CA SER A 198 -13.98 -25.50 3.38
C SER A 198 -13.47 -24.06 3.29
N ILE A 199 -14.39 -23.11 3.40
CA ILE A 199 -14.07 -21.69 3.49
C ILE A 199 -13.35 -21.41 4.81
N THR A 200 -12.29 -20.62 4.77
CA THR A 200 -11.47 -20.28 5.94
C THR A 200 -11.33 -18.77 6.07
N ALA A 201 -11.67 -18.25 7.25
CA ALA A 201 -11.52 -16.84 7.58
C ALA A 201 -10.04 -16.46 7.77
N PHE A 202 -9.69 -15.25 7.38
CA PHE A 202 -8.37 -14.66 7.60
C PHE A 202 -8.49 -13.15 7.82
N GLU A 203 -7.44 -12.56 8.37
CA GLU A 203 -7.35 -11.13 8.57
C GLU A 203 -6.05 -10.55 8.02
N GLY A 204 -6.15 -9.34 7.47
CA GLY A 204 -5.03 -8.48 7.11
C GLY A 204 -4.98 -7.29 8.05
N THR A 205 -3.77 -6.86 8.42
CA THR A 205 -3.56 -5.66 9.22
C THR A 205 -2.52 -4.81 8.53
N SER A 206 -2.82 -3.53 8.27
CA SER A 206 -1.85 -2.59 7.70
C SER A 206 -0.76 -2.26 8.72
N ASN A 207 0.28 -1.56 8.26
CA ASN A 207 1.15 -0.82 9.17
C ASN A 207 0.36 0.27 9.91
N ASN A 208 0.91 0.71 11.04
CA ASN A 208 0.39 1.86 11.77
C ASN A 208 0.69 3.15 11.00
N PHE A 209 -0.20 4.13 11.09
CA PHE A 209 -0.02 5.49 10.57
C PHE A 209 -0.59 6.51 11.56
N THR A 210 -0.11 7.75 11.51
CA THR A 210 -0.62 8.83 12.36
C THR A 210 -1.44 9.83 11.57
N LEU A 211 -2.51 10.36 12.17
CA LEU A 211 -3.15 11.59 11.72
C LEU A 211 -2.61 12.77 12.54
N VAL A 212 -2.16 13.84 11.87
CA VAL A 212 -1.63 15.08 12.46
C VAL A 212 -2.44 16.31 12.03
#